data_AF-A0A6L6F1C2-F1
#
_entry.id   AF-A0A6L6F1C2-F1
#
_cell.length_a   1.000
_cell.length_b   1.000
_cell.length_c   1.000
_cell.angle_alpha   90.00
_cell.angle_beta   90.00
_cell.angle_gamma   90.00
#
_symmetry.space_group_name_H-M   'P 1'
#
loop_
_entity.id
_entity.type
_entity.pdbx_description
1 polymer ?
#
loop_
_entity_poly.entity_id
_entity_poly.type
_entity_poly.pdbx_seq_one_letter_code
_entity_poly.pdbx_strand_id
1 'polypeptide(L)'
;MAEITMLTVANRAEIQNGNLYGLGMGWNWTFRPVPPLSLVVRTHVSPSRMSLGDLTWNFVLSDADGAPVEVPLAMNFEYHAGATLPDGAYPGVDVPLWAIFHFAPIDLPEGRYQWRVSFDDANAEYPFTVVNPPMPATMT
;
A
#
# COMPACT_ATOMS: atom_id res chain seq x y z
N MET A 1 -11.69 17.39 -1.15
CA MET A 1 -11.77 16.10 -1.86
C MET A 1 -10.48 15.36 -1.63
N ALA A 2 -10.55 14.05 -1.49
CA ALA A 2 -9.41 13.17 -1.40
C ALA A 2 -9.32 12.33 -2.68
N GLU A 3 -8.11 12.01 -3.12
CA GLU A 3 -7.87 11.13 -4.26
C GLU A 3 -6.71 10.19 -3.93
N ILE A 4 -6.83 8.92 -4.31
CA ILE A 4 -5.69 7.99 -4.32
C ILE A 4 -5.06 8.06 -5.71
N THR A 5 -3.86 8.65 -5.80
CA THR A 5 -3.13 8.80 -7.06
C THR A 5 -2.20 7.64 -7.34
N MET A 6 -1.88 6.84 -6.31
CA MET A 6 -1.08 5.62 -6.46
C MET A 6 -1.41 4.60 -5.39
N LEU A 7 -1.51 3.34 -5.80
CA LEU A 7 -1.50 2.16 -4.95
C LEU A 7 -0.56 1.13 -5.57
N THR A 8 0.42 0.66 -4.81
CA THR A 8 1.37 -0.35 -5.30
C THR A 8 1.95 -1.16 -4.15
N VAL A 9 2.55 -2.28 -4.49
CA VAL A 9 3.30 -3.13 -3.55
C VAL A 9 4.80 -3.02 -3.82
N ALA A 10 5.60 -3.25 -2.79
CA ALA A 10 7.05 -3.35 -2.85
C ALA A 10 7.53 -4.45 -1.91
N ASN A 11 8.74 -5.00 -2.09
CA ASN A 11 9.33 -5.86 -1.05
C ASN A 11 9.69 -5.04 0.21
N ARG A 12 10.14 -3.80 0.01
CA ARG A 12 10.38 -2.81 1.06
C ARG A 12 10.17 -1.42 0.48
N ALA A 13 9.59 -0.51 1.24
CA ALA A 13 9.51 0.90 0.90
C ALA A 13 9.82 1.76 2.12
N GLU A 14 10.31 2.97 1.90
CA GLU A 14 10.55 3.95 2.95
C GLU A 14 10.50 5.36 2.35
N ILE A 15 10.27 6.36 3.19
CA ILE A 15 10.32 7.76 2.76
C ILE A 15 11.52 8.40 3.44
N GLN A 16 12.40 8.96 2.64
CA GLN A 16 13.56 9.69 3.12
C GLN A 16 13.59 11.06 2.46
N ASN A 17 13.62 12.11 3.28
CA ASN A 17 13.64 13.51 2.82
C ASN A 17 12.52 13.83 1.82
N GLY A 18 11.31 13.31 2.06
CA GLY A 18 10.14 13.53 1.20
C GLY A 18 10.14 12.74 -0.13
N ASN A 19 11.15 11.91 -0.38
CA ASN A 19 11.21 11.04 -1.55
C ASN A 19 10.86 9.60 -1.18
N LEU A 20 10.07 8.95 -2.03
CA LEU A 20 9.76 7.53 -1.91
C LEU A 20 10.94 6.70 -2.43
N TYR A 21 11.44 5.80 -1.60
CA TYR A 21 12.38 4.74 -1.97
C TYR A 21 11.68 3.40 -1.87
N GLY A 22 11.89 2.52 -2.86
CA GLY A 22 11.26 1.21 -2.87
C GLY A 22 12.12 0.16 -3.55
N LEU A 23 12.15 -1.04 -2.98
CA LEU A 23 12.79 -2.23 -3.52
C LEU A 23 11.71 -3.16 -4.09
N GLY A 24 11.89 -3.58 -5.35
CA GLY A 24 11.00 -4.53 -6.01
C GLY A 24 9.56 -4.03 -6.07
N MET A 25 9.35 -2.81 -6.57
CA MET A 25 8.02 -2.22 -6.67
C MET A 25 7.22 -2.77 -7.86
N GLY A 26 5.91 -2.83 -7.70
CA GLY A 26 4.98 -3.03 -8.83
C GLY A 26 4.86 -4.47 -9.33
N TRP A 27 5.24 -5.47 -8.53
CA TRP A 27 4.98 -6.86 -8.89
C TRP A 27 3.48 -7.17 -8.80
N ASN A 28 2.98 -7.93 -9.75
CA ASN A 28 1.59 -8.42 -9.80
C ASN A 28 1.50 -9.95 -9.64
N TRP A 29 2.61 -10.61 -9.34
CA TRP A 29 2.65 -12.02 -8.95
C TRP A 29 3.83 -12.29 -7.99
N THR A 30 3.72 -13.34 -7.20
CA THR A 30 4.75 -13.77 -6.25
C THR A 30 4.64 -15.27 -5.93
N PHE A 31 5.67 -15.84 -5.32
CA PHE A 31 5.65 -17.23 -4.85
C PHE A 31 5.08 -17.33 -3.43
N ARG A 32 4.58 -18.51 -3.06
CA ARG A 32 4.26 -18.87 -1.66
C ARG A 32 5.53 -19.28 -0.88
N PRO A 33 5.69 -18.88 0.40
CA PRO A 33 4.88 -17.87 1.10
C PRO A 33 5.13 -16.48 0.50
N VAL A 34 4.12 -15.62 0.55
CA VAL A 34 4.28 -14.22 0.09
C VAL A 34 5.40 -13.60 0.93
N PRO A 35 6.45 -13.04 0.32
CA PRO A 35 7.55 -12.44 1.05
C PRO A 35 7.07 -11.23 1.87
N PRO A 36 7.90 -10.72 2.80
CA PRO A 36 7.63 -9.41 3.38
C PRO A 36 7.34 -8.40 2.28
N LEU A 37 6.31 -7.58 2.49
CA LEU A 37 5.90 -6.58 1.51
C LEU A 37 5.53 -5.28 2.19
N SER A 38 5.60 -4.21 1.42
CA SER A 38 5.13 -2.88 1.78
C SER A 38 4.02 -2.48 0.83
N LEU A 39 2.86 -2.10 1.37
CA LEU A 39 1.81 -1.47 0.61
C LEU A 39 2.04 0.05 0.64
N VAL A 40 2.18 0.65 -0.53
CA VAL A 40 2.49 2.06 -0.72
C VAL A 40 1.29 2.76 -1.32
N VAL A 41 0.80 3.78 -0.61
CA VAL A 41 -0.32 4.60 -1.05
C VAL A 41 0.13 6.04 -1.16
N ARG A 42 -0.17 6.67 -2.29
CA ARG A 42 -0.10 8.11 -2.45
C ARG A 42 -1.51 8.67 -2.56
N THR A 43 -1.79 9.68 -1.76
CA THR A 43 -3.06 10.40 -1.81
C THR A 43 -2.83 11.87 -2.02
N HIS A 44 -3.75 12.53 -2.71
CA HIS A 44 -3.83 13.98 -2.79
C HIS A 44 -5.02 14.43 -1.95
N VAL A 45 -4.77 15.39 -1.06
CA VAL A 45 -5.80 15.90 -0.14
C VAL A 45 -5.88 17.41 -0.26
N SER A 46 -7.07 17.91 -0.55
CA SER A 46 -7.29 19.36 -0.59
C SER A 46 -7.08 20.00 0.78
N PRO A 47 -6.54 21.23 0.86
CA PRO A 47 -6.39 22.00 2.12
C PRO A 47 -7.66 22.04 2.98
N SER A 48 -8.82 22.24 2.35
CA SER A 48 -10.12 22.27 3.04
C SER A 48 -10.51 20.95 3.68
N ARG A 49 -10.05 19.81 3.14
CA ARG A 49 -10.28 18.49 3.75
C ARG A 49 -9.37 18.24 4.93
N MET A 50 -8.09 18.61 4.83
CA MET A 50 -7.15 18.48 5.96
C MET A 50 -7.59 19.31 7.18
N SER A 51 -8.21 20.48 6.96
CA SER A 51 -8.74 21.30 8.06
C SER A 51 -9.92 20.68 8.81
N LEU A 52 -10.53 19.61 8.30
CA LEU A 52 -11.65 18.92 8.96
C LEU A 52 -11.18 17.87 10.00
N GLY A 53 -9.87 17.67 10.16
CA GLY A 53 -9.31 16.74 11.14
C GLY A 53 -9.02 15.37 10.54
N ASP A 54 -9.34 14.31 11.30
CA ASP A 54 -8.84 12.95 11.10
C ASP A 54 -8.98 12.45 9.65
N LEU A 55 -7.90 11.83 9.18
CA LEU A 55 -7.78 11.19 7.87
C LEU A 55 -7.67 9.68 8.11
N THR A 56 -8.56 8.89 7.51
CA THR A 56 -8.62 7.45 7.75
C THR A 56 -8.30 6.68 6.48
N TRP A 57 -7.28 5.83 6.56
CA TRP A 57 -7.04 4.79 5.58
C TRP A 57 -7.57 3.46 6.10
N ASN A 58 -8.23 2.70 5.23
CA ASN A 58 -8.65 1.33 5.50
C ASN A 58 -8.13 0.39 4.42
N PHE A 59 -7.67 -0.77 4.86
CA PHE A 59 -6.95 -1.76 4.03
C PHE A 59 -7.59 -3.11 4.19
N VAL A 60 -7.98 -3.70 3.07
CA VAL A 60 -8.57 -5.03 3.04
C VAL A 60 -7.83 -5.85 2.00
N LEU A 61 -7.30 -7.00 2.40
CA LEU A 61 -6.91 -8.03 1.45
C LEU A 61 -8.14 -8.90 1.16
N SER A 62 -8.39 -9.20 -0.10
CA SER A 62 -9.46 -10.13 -0.49
C SER A 62 -8.94 -11.21 -1.44
N ASP A 63 -9.59 -12.38 -1.41
CA ASP A 63 -9.35 -13.46 -2.37
C ASP A 63 -10.08 -13.24 -3.70
N ALA A 64 -10.05 -14.25 -4.57
CA ALA A 64 -10.66 -14.21 -5.90
C ALA A 64 -12.20 -14.05 -5.87
N ASP A 65 -12.85 -14.47 -4.79
CA ASP A 65 -14.28 -14.36 -4.58
C ASP A 65 -14.66 -13.03 -3.88
N GLY A 66 -13.65 -12.22 -3.53
CA GLY A 66 -13.82 -10.96 -2.82
C GLY A 66 -14.02 -11.13 -1.31
N ALA A 67 -13.80 -12.33 -0.77
CA ALA A 67 -13.87 -12.56 0.67
C ALA A 67 -12.62 -11.99 1.36
N PRO A 68 -12.77 -11.33 2.52
CA PRO A 68 -11.63 -10.77 3.24
C PRO A 68 -10.68 -11.86 3.74
N VAL A 69 -9.39 -11.63 3.58
CA VAL A 69 -8.32 -12.50 4.08
C VAL A 69 -7.64 -11.81 5.26
N GLU A 70 -7.60 -12.48 6.40
CA GLU A 70 -6.87 -11.98 7.56
C GLU A 70 -5.35 -12.08 7.33
N VAL A 71 -4.64 -10.99 7.60
CA VAL A 71 -3.19 -10.93 7.45
C VAL A 71 -2.54 -10.38 8.72
N PRO A 72 -1.42 -10.97 9.18
CA PRO A 72 -0.68 -10.43 10.31
C PRO A 72 -0.04 -9.10 9.90
N LEU A 73 -0.60 -7.99 10.40
CA LEU A 73 0.00 -6.67 10.21
C LEU A 73 1.25 -6.55 11.10
N ALA A 74 2.42 -6.38 10.49
CA ALA A 74 3.61 -5.98 11.23
C ALA A 74 3.48 -4.47 11.49
N MET A 75 2.88 -4.08 12.61
CA MET A 75 2.60 -2.67 12.92
C MET A 75 3.87 -1.82 12.98
N ASN A 76 4.30 -1.31 11.83
CA ASN A 76 5.09 -0.10 11.67
C ASN A 76 4.32 0.76 10.67
N PHE A 77 3.59 1.73 11.19
CA PHE A 77 2.89 2.75 10.42
C PHE A 77 3.83 3.96 10.29
N GLU A 78 4.40 4.15 9.11
CA GLU A 78 5.19 5.34 8.83
C GLU A 78 4.32 6.34 8.07
N TYR A 79 3.79 7.31 8.81
CA TYR A 79 3.06 8.45 8.25
C TYR A 79 4.01 9.63 8.07
N HIS A 80 4.33 9.92 6.83
CA HIS A 80 4.98 11.18 6.48
C HIS A 80 3.90 12.15 6.02
N ALA A 81 3.35 12.89 6.98
CA ALA A 81 2.81 14.20 6.68
C ALA A 81 3.97 15.09 6.19
N GLY A 82 4.22 15.09 4.88
CA GLY A 82 4.79 16.26 4.22
C GLY A 82 3.81 17.45 4.23
N ALA A 83 3.09 17.64 5.34
CA ALA A 83 1.92 18.50 5.49
C ALA A 83 2.10 19.52 6.63
N THR A 84 3.32 19.88 7.00
CA THR A 84 3.56 21.32 6.99
C THR A 84 3.66 21.70 5.53
N LEU A 85 2.61 22.33 4.99
CA LEU A 85 2.75 23.18 3.82
C LEU A 85 4.08 23.91 3.99
N PRO A 86 5.09 23.72 3.12
CA PRO A 86 6.32 24.49 3.21
C PRO A 86 5.94 25.96 3.34
N ASP A 87 6.60 26.74 4.19
CA ASP A 87 6.33 28.17 4.28
C ASP A 87 6.33 28.77 2.86
N GLY A 88 5.14 29.19 2.37
CA GLY A 88 4.93 29.62 0.98
C GLY A 88 4.15 28.66 0.08
N ALA A 89 3.59 27.55 0.57
CA ALA A 89 2.69 26.73 -0.23
C ALA A 89 1.44 27.53 -0.64
N TYR A 90 1.16 27.55 -1.94
CA TYR A 90 0.08 28.36 -2.49
C TYR A 90 -1.30 27.88 -1.98
N PRO A 91 -2.18 28.81 -1.58
CA PRO A 91 -3.57 28.48 -1.28
C PRO A 91 -4.20 27.70 -2.44
N GLY A 92 -4.78 26.54 -2.15
CA GLY A 92 -5.48 25.70 -3.14
C GLY A 92 -4.65 24.60 -3.81
N VAL A 93 -3.41 24.37 -3.39
CA VAL A 93 -2.63 23.21 -3.86
C VAL A 93 -2.96 21.98 -3.02
N ASP A 94 -3.34 20.88 -3.68
CA ASP A 94 -3.53 19.60 -3.02
C ASP A 94 -2.21 19.09 -2.42
N VAL A 95 -2.26 18.61 -1.18
CA VAL A 95 -1.09 18.11 -0.48
C VAL A 95 -0.93 16.62 -0.76
N PRO A 96 0.23 16.17 -1.28
CA PRO A 96 0.51 14.77 -1.42
C PRO A 96 0.82 14.16 -0.05
N LEU A 97 0.03 13.17 0.36
CA LEU A 97 0.30 12.35 1.54
C LEU A 97 0.75 10.97 1.11
N TRP A 98 1.74 10.45 1.83
CA TRP A 98 2.27 9.13 1.62
C TRP A 98 1.99 8.26 2.85
N ALA A 99 1.53 7.04 2.61
CA ALA A 99 1.36 6.04 3.66
C ALA A 99 1.99 4.72 3.22
N ILE A 100 2.81 4.15 4.10
CA ILE A 100 3.49 2.87 3.87
C ILE A 100 3.12 1.90 4.99
N PHE A 101 2.63 0.72 4.62
CA PHE A 101 2.26 -0.34 5.54
C PHE A 101 3.11 -1.57 5.30
N HIS A 102 3.83 -2.00 6.33
CA HIS A 102 4.68 -3.18 6.26
C HIS A 102 3.92 -4.43 6.74
N PHE A 103 4.08 -5.52 5.99
CA PHE A 103 3.54 -6.81 6.34
C PHE A 103 4.68 -7.80 6.49
N ALA A 104 4.59 -8.62 7.54
CA ALA A 104 5.40 -9.82 7.67
C ALA A 104 5.10 -10.78 6.50
N PRO A 105 5.91 -11.83 6.27
CA PRO A 105 5.56 -12.86 5.30
C PRO A 105 4.13 -13.37 5.53
N ILE A 106 3.35 -13.47 4.46
CA ILE A 106 1.94 -13.88 4.51
C ILE A 106 1.82 -15.27 3.89
N ASP A 107 1.27 -16.22 4.65
CA ASP A 107 1.04 -17.56 4.14
C ASP A 107 -0.30 -17.64 3.39
N LEU A 108 -0.30 -17.21 2.13
CA LEU A 108 -1.45 -17.29 1.24
C LEU A 108 -1.37 -18.56 0.37
N PRO A 109 -2.48 -19.30 0.19
CA PRO A 109 -2.59 -20.31 -0.85
C PRO A 109 -2.33 -19.76 -2.25
N GLU A 110 -1.97 -20.62 -3.21
CA GLU A 110 -1.96 -20.25 -4.62
C GLU A 110 -3.34 -19.74 -5.05
N GLY A 111 -3.37 -18.61 -5.75
CA GLY A 111 -4.63 -17.96 -6.11
C GLY A 111 -4.47 -16.49 -6.50
N ARG A 112 -5.60 -15.87 -6.85
CA ARG A 112 -5.69 -14.42 -7.11
C ARG A 112 -6.13 -13.72 -5.86
N TYR A 113 -5.54 -12.56 -5.62
CA TYR A 113 -5.83 -11.70 -4.48
C TYR A 113 -5.87 -10.24 -4.91
N GLN A 114 -6.48 -9.41 -4.08
CA GLN A 114 -6.60 -7.99 -4.32
C GLN A 114 -6.47 -7.21 -3.02
N TRP A 115 -5.59 -6.21 -3.02
CA TRP A 115 -5.63 -5.17 -2.00
C TRP A 115 -6.71 -4.16 -2.38
N ARG A 116 -7.59 -3.83 -1.44
CA ARG A 116 -8.52 -2.70 -1.51
C ARG A 116 -8.12 -1.69 -0.47
N VAL A 117 -7.93 -0.46 -0.92
CA VAL A 117 -7.60 0.67 -0.07
C VAL A 117 -8.65 1.73 -0.24
N SER A 118 -9.24 2.13 0.88
CA SER A 118 -10.12 3.30 0.94
C SER A 118 -9.46 4.40 1.76
N PHE A 119 -9.56 5.62 1.26
CA PHE A 119 -9.11 6.82 1.93
C PHE A 119 -10.20 7.88 1.79
N ASP A 120 -10.90 8.16 2.89
CA ASP A 120 -12.17 8.90 2.86
C ASP A 120 -13.14 8.35 1.80
N ASP A 121 -13.45 9.13 0.76
CA ASP A 121 -14.32 8.81 -0.37
C ASP A 121 -13.55 8.18 -1.55
N ALA A 122 -12.23 8.20 -1.53
CA ALA A 122 -11.39 7.62 -2.58
C ALA A 122 -11.15 6.13 -2.35
N ASN A 123 -11.15 5.36 -3.44
CA ASN A 123 -10.91 3.92 -3.41
C ASN A 123 -9.91 3.53 -4.50
N ALA A 124 -9.02 2.59 -4.19
CA ALA A 124 -8.08 2.02 -5.13
C ALA A 124 -7.91 0.53 -4.88
N GLU A 125 -7.62 -0.21 -5.96
CA GLU A 125 -7.43 -1.65 -5.90
C GLU A 125 -6.11 -2.07 -6.55
N TYR A 126 -5.47 -3.09 -5.99
CA TYR A 126 -4.22 -3.64 -6.51
C TYR A 126 -4.28 -5.18 -6.57
N PRO A 127 -4.49 -5.77 -7.75
CA PRO A 127 -4.55 -7.22 -7.91
C PRO A 127 -3.15 -7.84 -7.97
N PHE A 128 -3.00 -9.04 -7.41
CA PHE A 128 -1.80 -9.87 -7.57
C PHE A 128 -2.14 -11.37 -7.55
N THR A 129 -1.19 -12.20 -7.99
CA THR A 129 -1.32 -13.66 -8.01
C THR A 129 -0.25 -14.33 -7.16
N VAL A 130 -0.62 -15.27 -6.31
CA VAL A 130 0.31 -16.16 -5.60
C VAL A 130 0.40 -17.45 -6.37
N VAL A 131 1.62 -17.91 -6.66
CA VAL A 131 1.89 -19.19 -7.33
C VAL A 131 2.78 -20.07 -6.46
N ASN A 132 2.70 -21.39 -6.66
CA ASN A 132 3.63 -22.30 -5.99
C ASN A 132 5.05 -22.16 -6.56
N PRO A 133 6.09 -22.19 -5.72
CA PRO A 133 7.46 -22.25 -6.21
C PRO A 133 7.66 -23.54 -7.02
N PRO A 134 8.48 -23.50 -8.08
CA PRO A 134 8.83 -24.71 -8.81
C PRO A 134 9.48 -25.71 -7.84
N MET A 135 9.04 -26.97 -7.86
CA MET A 135 9.68 -28.01 -7.07
C MET A 135 11.16 -28.07 -7.46
N PRO A 136 12.10 -28.13 -6.49
CA PRO A 136 13.50 -28.37 -6.84
C PRO A 136 13.57 -29.70 -7.61
N ALA A 137 14.22 -29.67 -8.78
CA ALA A 137 14.43 -30.87 -9.57
C ALA A 137 15.11 -31.92 -8.68
N THR A 138 14.48 -33.09 -8.55
CA THR A 138 15.09 -34.20 -7.83
C THR A 138 16.35 -34.59 -8.60
N MET A 139 17.53 -34.35 -8.02
CA MET A 139 18.78 -34.91 -8.56
C MET A 139 18.73 -36.43 -8.31
N THR A 140 18.35 -37.18 -9.33
CA THR A 140 18.56 -38.64 -9.42
C THR A 140 19.96 -38.96 -9.90
#